data_AF-A0A1Y2I7C5-F1
#
_entry.id   AF-A0A1Y2I7C5-F1
#
_cell.length_a   1.000
_cell.length_b   1.000
_cell.length_c   1.000
_cell.angle_alpha   90.00
_cell.angle_beta   90.00
_cell.angle_gamma   90.00
#
_symmetry.space_group_name_H-M   'P 1'
#
loop_
_entity.id
_entity.type
_entity.pdbx_description
1 polymer ?
#
loop_
_entity_poly.entity_id
_entity_poly.type
_entity_poly.pdbx_seq_one_letter_code
_entity_poly.pdbx_strand_id
1 'polypeptide(L)'
;MLGAQARRPDGARGARLTAREREEQEIFEVALRTWEDDPASEWMTTEVCIEEYHRFFGRNALPTNWCYEASVSDSKDAFVRECYEWARDQFKHKLDDWRCDLALHLAFLISKILPNVGWPTDKASSDLEERLDELHQNDMRGAIEAVRTLPWVPKNAKGAKDESIYYTQASIVFLCWIHSGSPLRQKLRRGTGLGEAWSKKHGNKCLTPVNLIRMGIAYPMSAGIIGRPLYGSNFSALDESAMQAWWKEVRALLEKSPYSLCRLIFGAQITSLLVDRGHFSKTAPPSASTGAVSRTASSSSERTLVGSSKRSLDDLSDEDDGFGVAPPPPRRRRHF
;
A
#
# COMPACT_ATOMS: atom_id res chain seq x y z
N MET A 1 -6.73 -19.65 26.97
CA MET A 1 -6.02 -19.49 25.69
C MET A 1 -6.74 -20.34 24.65
N LEU A 2 -7.57 -19.74 23.80
CA LEU A 2 -8.22 -20.42 22.67
C LEU A 2 -7.73 -19.77 21.37
N GLY A 3 -6.42 -19.85 21.14
CA GLY A 3 -5.81 -19.58 19.83
C GLY A 3 -5.79 -20.87 19.02
N ALA A 4 -6.93 -21.24 18.43
CA ALA A 4 -7.05 -22.42 17.58
C ALA A 4 -7.80 -22.04 16.31
N GLN A 5 -7.12 -22.14 15.17
CA GLN A 5 -7.71 -21.87 13.86
C GLN A 5 -8.87 -22.83 13.58
N ALA A 6 -10.10 -22.35 13.76
CA ALA A 6 -11.31 -23.10 13.49
C ALA A 6 -11.55 -23.22 11.98
N ARG A 7 -10.78 -24.11 11.33
CA ARG A 7 -11.09 -24.55 9.96
C ARG A 7 -12.48 -25.19 9.96
N ARG A 8 -13.37 -24.66 9.12
CA ARG A 8 -14.67 -25.30 8.84
C ARG A 8 -14.43 -26.74 8.38
N PRO A 9 -15.21 -27.73 8.86
CA PRO A 9 -15.12 -29.10 8.35
C PRO A 9 -15.64 -29.16 6.91
N ASP A 10 -14.74 -29.37 5.95
CA ASP A 10 -15.10 -29.51 4.55
C ASP A 10 -15.86 -30.83 4.28
N GLY A 11 -17.16 -30.70 4.01
CA GLY A 11 -17.80 -31.44 2.92
C GLY A 11 -17.86 -32.98 2.99
N ALA A 12 -18.01 -33.58 4.18
CA ALA A 12 -18.39 -34.99 4.26
C ALA A 12 -19.85 -35.19 3.79
N ARG A 13 -20.04 -35.93 2.69
CA ARG A 13 -21.35 -36.15 2.06
C ARG A 13 -22.37 -36.81 3.01
N GLY A 14 -23.47 -36.11 3.29
CA GLY A 14 -24.80 -36.72 3.43
C GLY A 14 -25.17 -37.41 4.73
N ALA A 15 -24.33 -37.38 5.78
CA ALA A 15 -24.76 -37.77 7.11
C ALA A 15 -25.70 -36.70 7.69
N ARG A 16 -26.91 -37.09 8.15
CA ARG A 16 -27.73 -36.20 8.98
C ARG A 16 -27.04 -36.05 10.32
N LEU A 17 -26.59 -34.84 10.65
CA LEU A 17 -26.08 -34.50 11.98
C LEU A 17 -27.06 -34.96 13.05
N THR A 18 -26.54 -35.68 14.04
CA THR A 18 -27.27 -36.07 15.24
C THR A 18 -27.82 -34.83 15.96
N ALA A 19 -28.78 -35.01 16.87
CA ALA A 19 -29.31 -33.89 17.65
C ALA A 19 -28.19 -33.16 18.42
N ARG A 20 -27.24 -33.93 18.96
CA ARG A 20 -26.06 -33.42 19.67
C ARG A 20 -25.10 -32.64 18.78
N GLU A 21 -24.75 -33.15 17.59
CA GLU A 21 -23.85 -32.42 16.68
C GLU A 21 -24.47 -31.09 16.19
N ARG A 22 -25.81 -31.03 16.08
CA ARG A 22 -26.52 -29.77 15.78
C ARG A 22 -26.46 -28.79 16.96
N GLU A 23 -26.68 -29.26 18.18
CA GLU A 23 -26.56 -28.44 19.39
C GLU A 23 -25.11 -27.93 19.57
N GLU A 24 -24.10 -28.78 19.38
CA GLU A 24 -22.68 -28.39 19.41
C GLU A 24 -22.34 -27.36 18.31
N GLN A 25 -22.91 -27.49 17.10
CA GLN A 25 -22.75 -26.50 16.03
C GLN A 25 -23.47 -25.18 16.35
N GLU A 26 -24.70 -25.21 16.87
CA GLU A 26 -25.46 -24.02 17.25
C GLU A 26 -24.74 -23.23 18.38
N ILE A 27 -24.23 -23.93 19.40
CA ILE A 27 -23.42 -23.33 20.46
C ILE A 27 -22.15 -22.69 19.88
N PHE A 28 -21.47 -23.37 18.95
CA PHE A 28 -20.27 -22.85 18.29
C PHE A 28 -20.58 -21.59 17.45
N GLU A 29 -21.66 -21.59 16.68
CA GLU A 29 -22.08 -20.44 15.88
C GLU A 29 -22.49 -19.23 16.75
N VAL A 30 -23.17 -19.45 17.88
CA VAL A 30 -23.51 -18.39 18.84
C VAL A 30 -22.27 -17.83 19.52
N ALA A 31 -21.33 -18.68 19.93
CA ALA A 31 -20.07 -18.26 20.53
C ALA A 31 -19.21 -17.45 19.53
N LEU A 32 -19.15 -17.89 18.26
CA LEU A 32 -18.44 -17.18 17.20
C LEU A 32 -19.04 -15.79 16.95
N ARG A 33 -20.38 -15.67 16.82
CA ARG A 33 -21.03 -14.36 16.65
C ARG A 33 -20.78 -13.45 17.85
N THR A 34 -20.88 -13.98 19.07
CA THR A 34 -20.63 -13.20 20.29
C THR A 34 -19.19 -12.66 20.33
N TRP A 35 -18.22 -13.43 19.82
CA TRP A 35 -16.83 -12.99 19.68
C TRP A 35 -16.62 -12.03 18.49
N GLU A 36 -17.33 -12.19 17.37
CA GLU A 36 -17.30 -11.26 16.23
C GLU A 36 -17.92 -9.90 16.58
N ASP A 37 -18.98 -9.87 17.39
CA ASP A 37 -19.71 -8.69 17.82
C ASP A 37 -19.06 -7.94 19.01
N ASP A 38 -18.28 -8.61 19.85
CA ASP A 38 -17.58 -7.99 20.99
C ASP A 38 -16.44 -7.05 20.52
N PRO A 39 -16.50 -5.72 20.79
CA PRO A 39 -15.46 -4.78 20.38
C PRO A 39 -14.09 -5.02 21.05
N ALA A 40 -14.06 -5.73 22.18
CA ALA A 40 -12.86 -5.94 22.99
C ALA A 40 -12.13 -7.27 22.73
N SER A 41 -12.72 -8.21 21.99
CA SER A 41 -12.07 -9.51 21.76
C SER A 41 -10.79 -9.38 20.93
N GLU A 42 -9.81 -10.19 21.33
CA GLU A 42 -8.47 -10.26 20.75
C GLU A 42 -8.51 -10.63 19.25
N TRP A 43 -7.65 -10.00 18.46
CA TRP A 43 -7.45 -10.31 17.04
C TRP A 43 -5.99 -10.15 16.62
N MET A 44 -5.58 -10.81 15.54
CA MET A 44 -4.22 -10.74 14.99
C MET A 44 -4.26 -10.34 13.52
N THR A 45 -3.45 -9.36 13.10
CA THR A 45 -3.46 -8.93 11.68
C THR A 45 -3.10 -10.08 10.75
N THR A 46 -2.17 -10.95 11.14
CA THR A 46 -1.65 -12.06 10.34
C THR A 46 -2.71 -13.08 9.97
N GLU A 47 -3.75 -13.24 10.80
CA GLU A 47 -4.82 -14.23 10.58
C GLU A 47 -6.00 -13.65 9.78
N VAL A 48 -6.13 -12.32 9.72
CA VAL A 48 -7.21 -11.63 9.02
C VAL A 48 -6.87 -11.45 7.53
N CYS A 49 -7.78 -11.90 6.65
CA CYS A 49 -7.70 -11.67 5.21
C CYS A 49 -8.17 -10.24 4.85
N ILE A 50 -7.85 -9.73 3.65
CA ILE A 50 -8.20 -8.34 3.30
C ILE A 50 -9.71 -8.19 3.08
N GLU A 51 -10.36 -9.22 2.53
CA GLU A 51 -11.81 -9.24 2.32
C GLU A 51 -12.61 -9.10 3.62
N GLU A 52 -12.17 -9.71 4.71
CA GLU A 52 -12.87 -9.73 6.01
C GLU A 52 -12.44 -8.61 6.97
N TYR A 53 -11.42 -7.82 6.62
CA TYR A 53 -10.84 -6.80 7.51
C TYR A 53 -11.85 -5.76 8.03
N HIS A 54 -12.90 -5.46 7.26
CA HIS A 54 -13.97 -4.54 7.66
C HIS A 54 -14.71 -4.98 8.94
N ARG A 55 -14.75 -6.28 9.27
CA ARG A 55 -15.35 -6.78 10.52
C ARG A 55 -14.62 -6.29 11.78
N PHE A 56 -13.38 -5.82 11.64
CA PHE A 56 -12.54 -5.36 12.74
C PHE A 56 -12.57 -3.83 12.94
N PHE A 57 -13.36 -3.09 12.16
CA PHE A 57 -13.45 -1.61 12.25
C PHE A 57 -14.05 -1.09 13.55
N GLY A 58 -14.86 -1.89 14.24
CA GLY A 58 -15.45 -1.53 15.53
C GLY A 58 -14.58 -1.85 16.75
N ARG A 59 -13.39 -2.43 16.55
CA ARG A 59 -12.55 -2.94 17.65
C ARG A 59 -11.97 -1.77 18.46
N ASN A 60 -12.14 -1.82 19.78
CA ASN A 60 -11.64 -0.80 20.70
C ASN A 60 -10.20 -1.10 21.21
N ALA A 61 -9.62 -2.21 20.76
CA ALA A 61 -8.27 -2.65 21.06
C ALA A 61 -7.45 -2.87 19.79
N LEU A 62 -6.15 -2.52 19.87
CA LEU A 62 -5.16 -2.87 18.85
C LEU A 62 -5.00 -4.40 18.75
N PRO A 63 -4.55 -4.93 17.60
CA PRO A 63 -4.20 -6.34 17.46
C PRO A 63 -3.23 -6.82 18.54
N THR A 64 -3.38 -8.06 18.99
CA THR A 64 -2.45 -8.65 19.98
C THR A 64 -1.02 -8.80 19.43
N ASN A 65 -0.87 -8.82 18.10
CA ASN A 65 0.42 -8.78 17.40
C ASN A 65 0.93 -7.36 17.09
N TRP A 66 0.40 -6.30 17.73
CA TRP A 66 0.95 -4.94 17.61
C TRP A 66 2.23 -4.78 18.48
N CYS A 67 3.37 -5.20 17.95
CA CYS A 67 4.65 -5.36 18.64
C CYS A 67 5.40 -4.02 18.89
N TYR A 68 4.84 -3.12 19.71
CA TYR A 68 5.44 -1.82 20.02
C TYR A 68 6.85 -1.92 20.61
N GLU A 69 7.04 -2.70 21.66
CA GLU A 69 8.33 -2.76 22.39
C GLU A 69 9.45 -3.29 21.47
N ALA A 70 9.16 -4.32 20.67
CA ALA A 70 10.09 -4.83 19.63
C ALA A 70 10.37 -3.81 18.51
N SER A 71 9.46 -2.85 18.29
CA SER A 71 9.60 -1.83 17.25
C SER A 71 10.42 -0.62 17.70
N VAL A 72 10.31 -0.24 18.98
CA VAL A 72 11.02 0.91 19.56
C VAL A 72 12.42 0.55 20.10
N SER A 73 12.61 -0.67 20.64
CA SER A 73 13.84 -1.12 21.33
C SER A 73 15.15 -0.90 20.55
N ASP A 74 15.12 -1.12 19.23
CA ASP A 74 16.26 -0.90 18.33
C ASP A 74 16.64 0.59 18.15
N SER A 75 15.85 1.55 18.64
CA SER A 75 16.07 2.99 18.42
C SER A 75 16.84 3.66 19.57
N LYS A 76 18.11 3.96 19.32
CA LYS A 76 18.94 4.82 20.19
C LYS A 76 18.68 6.32 20.00
N ASP A 77 17.99 6.70 18.93
CA ASP A 77 17.70 8.11 18.62
C ASP A 77 16.47 8.62 19.40
N ALA A 78 16.62 9.76 20.07
CA ALA A 78 15.60 10.35 20.93
C ALA A 78 14.38 10.86 20.16
N PHE A 79 14.56 11.44 18.97
CA PHE A 79 13.47 11.98 18.16
C PHE A 79 12.62 10.86 17.52
N VAL A 80 13.26 9.77 17.07
CA VAL A 80 12.54 8.57 16.63
C VAL A 80 11.73 7.97 17.79
N ARG A 81 12.30 7.91 19.00
CA ARG A 81 11.57 7.45 20.20
C ARG A 81 10.40 8.35 20.55
N GLU A 82 10.58 9.67 20.58
CA GLU A 82 9.53 10.66 20.83
C GLU A 82 8.32 10.46 19.89
N CYS A 83 8.57 10.26 18.59
CA CYS A 83 7.50 9.97 17.63
C CYS A 83 6.76 8.66 17.91
N TYR A 84 7.48 7.61 18.32
CA TYR A 84 6.89 6.30 18.64
C TYR A 84 6.07 6.35 19.93
N GLU A 85 6.61 6.99 20.97
CA GLU A 85 5.96 7.17 22.27
C GLU A 85 4.68 8.02 22.11
N TRP A 86 4.74 9.09 21.31
CA TRP A 86 3.58 9.91 20.94
C TRP A 86 2.52 9.12 20.15
N ALA A 87 2.92 8.33 19.14
CA ALA A 87 1.97 7.55 18.35
C ALA A 87 1.28 6.45 19.18
N ARG A 88 2.02 5.79 20.09
CA ARG A 88 1.47 4.83 21.05
C ARG A 88 0.43 5.49 21.96
N ASP A 89 0.71 6.69 22.44
CA ASP A 89 -0.22 7.46 23.27
C ASP A 89 -1.53 7.76 22.50
N GLN A 90 -1.43 8.21 21.25
CA GLN A 90 -2.61 8.45 20.41
C GLN A 90 -3.42 7.17 20.15
N PHE A 91 -2.79 6.05 19.78
CA PHE A 91 -3.52 4.78 19.59
C PHE A 91 -4.14 4.25 20.89
N LYS A 92 -3.52 4.51 22.06
CA LYS A 92 -4.06 4.07 23.35
C LYS A 92 -5.25 4.90 23.83
N HIS A 93 -5.28 6.20 23.51
CA HIS A 93 -6.22 7.15 24.10
C HIS A 93 -7.21 7.78 23.10
N LYS A 94 -7.02 7.55 21.79
CA LYS A 94 -7.84 8.10 20.69
C LYS A 94 -7.89 7.12 19.49
N LEU A 95 -8.11 5.83 19.75
CA LEU A 95 -8.14 4.81 18.70
C LEU A 95 -9.25 5.07 17.66
N ASP A 96 -10.33 5.70 18.12
CA ASP A 96 -11.52 6.14 17.39
C ASP A 96 -11.32 7.41 16.54
N ASP A 97 -10.20 8.12 16.69
CA ASP A 97 -9.87 9.25 15.81
C ASP A 97 -9.61 8.75 14.39
N TRP A 98 -10.26 9.37 13.39
CA TRP A 98 -10.16 8.97 11.98
C TRP A 98 -8.72 8.93 11.45
N ARG A 99 -7.78 9.67 12.07
CA ARG A 99 -6.35 9.64 11.72
C ARG A 99 -5.67 8.36 12.20
N CYS A 100 -6.07 7.84 13.36
CA CYS A 100 -5.66 6.52 13.85
C CYS A 100 -6.25 5.41 12.97
N ASP A 101 -7.55 5.48 12.69
CA ASP A 101 -8.28 4.54 11.82
C ASP A 101 -7.62 4.43 10.42
N LEU A 102 -7.40 5.57 9.75
CA LEU A 102 -6.68 5.64 8.48
C LEU A 102 -5.26 5.05 8.56
N ALA A 103 -4.50 5.39 9.59
CA ALA A 103 -3.14 4.88 9.76
C ALA A 103 -3.11 3.35 9.92
N LEU A 104 -4.07 2.77 10.64
CA LEU A 104 -4.19 1.33 10.85
C LEU A 104 -4.64 0.60 9.57
N HIS A 105 -5.64 1.13 8.86
CA HIS A 105 -6.09 0.56 7.58
C HIS A 105 -4.97 0.51 6.54
N LEU A 106 -4.27 1.64 6.33
CA LEU A 106 -3.18 1.70 5.36
C LEU A 106 -2.02 0.79 5.79
N ALA A 107 -1.69 0.74 7.08
CA ALA A 107 -0.65 -0.14 7.62
C ALA A 107 -0.97 -1.63 7.44
N PHE A 108 -2.23 -2.03 7.63
CA PHE A 108 -2.70 -3.40 7.40
C PHE A 108 -2.58 -3.78 5.92
N LEU A 109 -3.03 -2.91 5.02
CA LEU A 109 -2.96 -3.16 3.58
C LEU A 109 -1.51 -3.33 3.08
N ILE A 110 -0.59 -2.46 3.52
CA ILE A 110 0.82 -2.55 3.10
C ILE A 110 1.59 -3.71 3.76
N SER A 111 1.17 -4.21 4.93
CA SER A 111 1.81 -5.37 5.54
C SER A 111 1.50 -6.66 4.77
N LYS A 112 0.29 -6.80 4.21
CA LYS A 112 -0.11 -7.99 3.41
C LYS A 112 0.66 -8.19 2.12
N ILE A 113 1.22 -7.14 1.53
CA ILE A 113 1.97 -7.24 0.26
C ILE A 113 3.43 -7.67 0.43
N LEU A 114 3.93 -7.82 1.67
CA LEU A 114 5.31 -8.21 1.96
C LEU A 114 5.75 -9.49 1.21
N PRO A 115 7.01 -9.57 0.75
CA PRO A 115 8.07 -8.57 0.85
C PRO A 115 7.99 -7.45 -0.21
N ASN A 116 6.93 -7.37 -1.02
CA ASN A 116 6.81 -6.49 -2.19
C ASN A 116 6.49 -5.03 -1.84
N VAL A 117 7.26 -4.43 -0.92
CA VAL A 117 7.08 -3.03 -0.48
C VAL A 117 8.09 -2.07 -1.12
N GLY A 118 9.02 -2.56 -1.95
CA GLY A 118 9.98 -1.73 -2.67
C GLY A 118 9.40 -1.07 -3.93
N TRP A 119 10.25 -0.29 -4.59
CA TRP A 119 10.05 0.25 -5.93
C TRP A 119 11.40 0.23 -6.70
N PRO A 120 11.43 0.19 -8.05
CA PRO A 120 12.66 0.08 -8.82
C PRO A 120 13.40 1.42 -8.90
N THR A 121 14.69 1.45 -8.60
CA THR A 121 15.50 2.68 -8.56
C THR A 121 16.02 3.15 -9.91
N ASP A 122 15.99 2.28 -10.94
CA ASP A 122 16.87 2.43 -12.10
C ASP A 122 16.10 2.95 -13.33
N LYS A 123 15.39 2.09 -14.06
CA LYS A 123 14.68 2.44 -15.31
C LYS A 123 13.25 2.96 -15.12
N ALA A 124 12.52 2.47 -14.12
CA ALA A 124 11.14 2.94 -13.86
C ALA A 124 11.08 4.40 -13.39
N SER A 125 12.24 4.98 -13.06
CA SER A 125 12.42 6.38 -12.68
C SER A 125 12.14 7.32 -13.85
N SER A 126 12.75 7.12 -15.03
CA SER A 126 12.66 8.06 -16.17
C SER A 126 11.23 8.30 -16.63
N ASP A 127 10.47 7.23 -16.83
CA ASP A 127 9.10 7.29 -17.35
C ASP A 127 8.14 7.95 -16.34
N LEU A 128 8.46 7.89 -15.05
CA LEU A 128 7.74 8.62 -14.01
C LEU A 128 8.17 10.08 -13.93
N GLU A 129 9.47 10.39 -14.13
CA GLU A 129 9.97 11.76 -14.12
C GLU A 129 9.31 12.57 -15.26
N GLU A 130 9.30 12.05 -16.49
CA GLU A 130 8.59 12.64 -17.63
C GLU A 130 7.10 12.87 -17.33
N ARG A 131 6.41 11.83 -16.83
CA ARG A 131 4.98 11.91 -16.51
C ARG A 131 4.65 12.86 -15.35
N LEU A 132 5.56 13.03 -14.38
CA LEU A 132 5.38 14.01 -13.29
C LEU A 132 5.64 15.45 -13.75
N ASP A 133 6.45 15.65 -14.79
CA ASP A 133 6.70 16.96 -15.38
C ASP A 133 5.58 17.37 -16.37
N GLU A 134 4.94 16.41 -17.07
CA GLU A 134 3.72 16.64 -17.85
C GLU A 134 2.51 17.05 -16.98
N LEU A 135 2.40 16.44 -15.79
CA LEU A 135 1.32 16.71 -14.85
C LEU A 135 1.48 18.11 -14.26
N HIS A 136 0.48 18.97 -14.50
CA HIS A 136 0.48 20.32 -13.97
C HIS A 136 0.53 20.27 -12.44
N GLN A 137 1.25 21.20 -11.81
CA GLN A 137 1.47 21.26 -10.35
C GLN A 137 0.19 21.22 -9.48
N ASN A 138 -0.98 21.48 -10.09
CA ASN A 138 -2.28 21.45 -9.44
C ASN A 138 -2.99 20.08 -9.50
N ASP A 139 -2.59 19.15 -10.38
CA ASP A 139 -3.19 17.80 -10.44
C ASP A 139 -2.51 16.83 -9.46
N MET A 140 -2.73 17.09 -8.17
CA MET A 140 -2.23 16.25 -7.09
C MET A 140 -2.73 14.80 -7.19
N ARG A 141 -3.93 14.57 -7.76
CA ARG A 141 -4.52 13.23 -7.88
C ARG A 141 -3.84 12.44 -9.00
N GLY A 142 -3.73 13.00 -10.20
CA GLY A 142 -3.03 12.39 -11.32
C GLY A 142 -1.57 12.09 -10.97
N ALA A 143 -0.92 12.94 -10.18
CA ALA A 143 0.46 12.73 -9.74
C ALA A 143 0.60 11.60 -8.68
N ILE A 144 -0.35 11.45 -7.76
CA ILE A 144 -0.42 10.26 -6.88
C ILE A 144 -0.66 8.99 -7.72
N GLU A 145 -1.56 9.05 -8.69
CA GLU A 145 -1.89 7.92 -9.57
C GLU A 145 -0.69 7.51 -10.46
N ALA A 146 0.11 8.47 -10.94
CA ALA A 146 1.38 8.21 -11.63
C ALA A 146 2.40 7.49 -10.73
N VAL A 147 2.60 7.92 -9.48
CA VAL A 147 3.51 7.24 -8.54
C VAL A 147 3.02 5.83 -8.16
N ARG A 148 1.70 5.57 -8.26
CA ARG A 148 1.10 4.24 -8.10
C ARG A 148 1.36 3.30 -9.30
N THR A 149 1.72 3.80 -10.49
CA THR A 149 2.06 2.92 -11.63
C THR A 149 3.46 2.31 -11.53
N LEU A 150 4.36 2.87 -10.69
CA LEU A 150 5.64 2.23 -10.40
C LEU A 150 5.43 0.81 -9.87
N PRO A 151 6.19 -0.20 -10.32
CA PRO A 151 6.09 -1.57 -9.80
C PRO A 151 6.36 -1.68 -8.29
N TRP A 152 5.68 -2.61 -7.65
CA TRP A 152 5.98 -3.04 -6.28
C TRP A 152 6.97 -4.21 -6.32
N VAL A 153 8.18 -4.02 -5.78
CA VAL A 153 9.25 -5.03 -5.87
C VAL A 153 9.64 -5.61 -4.50
N PRO A 154 10.10 -6.87 -4.43
CA PRO A 154 10.59 -7.48 -3.19
C PRO A 154 11.71 -6.66 -2.52
N LYS A 155 11.58 -6.39 -1.22
CA LYS A 155 12.64 -5.80 -0.40
C LYS A 155 13.16 -6.78 0.65
N ASN A 156 14.32 -7.39 0.38
CA ASN A 156 14.97 -8.33 1.29
C ASN A 156 15.71 -7.63 2.45
N ALA A 157 14.98 -6.91 3.30
CA ALA A 157 15.52 -6.24 4.49
C ALA A 157 15.06 -6.91 5.80
N LYS A 158 15.89 -6.86 6.86
CA LYS A 158 15.62 -7.52 8.16
C LYS A 158 14.24 -7.17 8.75
N GLY A 159 13.75 -5.95 8.53
CA GLY A 159 12.45 -5.47 9.02
C GLY A 159 11.30 -5.55 8.02
N ALA A 160 11.46 -6.23 6.88
CA ALA A 160 10.41 -6.46 5.87
C ALA A 160 10.08 -7.96 5.70
N LYS A 161 10.36 -8.76 6.74
CA LYS A 161 10.13 -10.22 6.80
C LYS A 161 9.04 -10.63 7.78
N ASP A 162 8.70 -9.74 8.72
CA ASP A 162 7.73 -9.98 9.80
C ASP A 162 6.57 -9.01 9.59
N GLU A 163 5.38 -9.55 9.34
CA GLU A 163 4.17 -8.76 9.06
C GLU A 163 3.75 -7.92 10.28
N SER A 164 3.82 -8.50 11.49
CA SER A 164 3.40 -7.88 12.75
C SER A 164 4.27 -6.68 13.11
N ILE A 165 5.60 -6.84 13.00
CA ILE A 165 6.56 -5.75 13.21
C ILE A 165 6.42 -4.69 12.11
N TYR A 166 6.19 -5.09 10.85
CA TYR A 166 6.00 -4.14 9.75
C TYR A 166 4.73 -3.32 9.93
N TYR A 167 3.60 -3.97 10.21
CA TYR A 167 2.31 -3.35 10.51
C TYR A 167 2.43 -2.31 11.63
N THR A 168 3.06 -2.69 12.75
CA THR A 168 3.28 -1.81 13.90
C THR A 168 4.08 -0.56 13.52
N GLN A 169 5.13 -0.71 12.71
CA GLN A 169 5.97 0.42 12.32
C GLN A 169 5.35 1.26 11.22
N ALA A 170 4.60 0.65 10.30
CA ALA A 170 3.82 1.34 9.29
C ALA A 170 2.74 2.20 9.94
N SER A 171 1.97 1.67 10.90
CA SER A 171 0.88 2.43 11.55
C SER A 171 1.42 3.62 12.35
N ILE A 172 2.52 3.45 13.10
CA ILE A 172 3.21 4.54 13.79
C ILE A 172 3.71 5.61 12.81
N VAL A 173 4.37 5.22 11.72
CA VAL A 173 4.89 6.16 10.72
C VAL A 173 3.75 6.89 10.03
N PHE A 174 2.72 6.19 9.57
CA PHE A 174 1.57 6.78 8.89
C PHE A 174 0.82 7.75 9.80
N LEU A 175 0.56 7.40 11.07
CA LEU A 175 -0.06 8.33 12.03
C LEU A 175 0.80 9.57 12.26
N CYS A 176 2.13 9.42 12.37
CA CYS A 176 3.04 10.56 12.47
C CYS A 176 3.00 11.46 11.24
N TRP A 177 2.73 10.94 10.04
CA TRP A 177 2.58 11.75 8.83
C TRP A 177 1.19 12.39 8.71
N ILE A 178 0.13 11.64 9.01
CA ILE A 178 -1.27 12.09 8.92
C ILE A 178 -1.54 13.21 9.91
N HIS A 179 -1.16 13.04 11.17
CA HIS A 179 -1.51 13.97 12.24
C HIS A 179 -0.58 15.21 12.24
N SER A 180 -1.13 16.38 11.86
CA SER A 180 -0.40 17.64 11.75
C SER A 180 0.26 18.12 13.06
N GLY A 181 -0.22 17.66 14.22
CA GLY A 181 0.37 17.92 15.54
C GLY A 181 1.50 16.98 15.98
N SER A 182 1.85 15.94 15.20
CA SER A 182 2.89 14.98 15.60
C SER A 182 4.28 15.63 15.73
N PRO A 183 5.21 15.07 16.52
CA PRO A 183 6.59 15.56 16.59
C PRO A 183 7.27 15.63 15.21
N LEU A 184 6.97 14.66 14.34
CA LEU A 184 7.44 14.65 12.95
C LEU A 184 6.92 15.83 12.13
N ARG A 185 5.61 16.08 12.10
CA ARG A 185 5.02 17.22 11.34
C ARG A 185 5.43 18.57 11.95
N GLN A 186 5.60 18.65 13.27
CA GLN A 186 6.16 19.83 13.93
C GLN A 186 7.61 20.10 13.50
N LYS A 187 8.46 19.08 13.47
CA LYS A 187 9.86 19.17 12.99
C LYS A 187 9.93 19.61 11.53
N LEU A 188 9.15 18.99 10.66
CA LEU A 188 9.12 19.30 9.23
C LEU A 188 8.66 20.74 8.94
N ARG A 189 7.69 21.28 9.70
CA ARG A 189 7.28 22.70 9.59
C ARG A 189 8.39 23.70 9.94
N ARG A 190 9.41 23.30 10.72
CA ARG A 190 10.56 24.15 11.06
C ARG A 190 11.64 24.17 9.97
N GLY A 191 11.39 23.59 8.79
CA GLY A 191 12.36 23.47 7.70
C GLY A 191 13.47 22.45 7.94
N THR A 192 13.54 21.85 9.14
CA THR A 192 14.44 20.72 9.40
C THR A 192 13.89 19.47 8.70
N GLY A 193 14.64 18.94 7.74
CA GLY A 193 14.29 17.69 7.06
C GLY A 193 14.20 16.49 8.03
N LEU A 194 13.80 15.33 7.50
CA LEU A 194 13.57 14.09 8.27
C LEU A 194 14.73 13.76 9.23
N GLY A 195 15.97 13.97 8.76
CA GLY A 195 17.21 13.65 9.47
C GLY A 195 17.65 12.21 9.24
N GLU A 196 18.94 11.93 9.42
CA GLU A 196 19.52 10.60 9.12
C GLU A 196 18.84 9.49 9.93
N ALA A 197 18.62 9.70 11.24
CA ALA A 197 18.06 8.67 12.13
C ALA A 197 16.69 8.15 11.66
N TRP A 198 15.78 9.06 11.30
CA TRP A 198 14.46 8.70 10.76
C TRP A 198 14.59 7.96 9.44
N SER A 199 15.29 8.56 8.46
CA SER A 199 15.51 7.98 7.14
C SER A 199 16.14 6.58 7.19
N LYS A 200 17.06 6.34 8.14
CA LYS A 200 17.76 5.06 8.34
C LYS A 200 16.90 4.01 9.04
N LYS A 201 16.09 4.38 10.03
CA LYS A 201 15.16 3.47 10.74
C LYS A 201 14.06 2.95 9.80
N HIS A 202 13.56 3.82 8.92
CA HIS A 202 12.35 3.57 8.11
C HIS A 202 12.64 3.24 6.64
N GLY A 203 13.70 3.79 6.05
CA GLY A 203 14.05 3.60 4.63
C GLY A 203 14.34 2.14 4.26
N ASN A 204 15.01 1.39 5.14
CA ASN A 204 15.24 -0.05 4.95
C ASN A 204 13.94 -0.88 4.88
N LYS A 205 12.82 -0.35 5.38
CA LYS A 205 11.49 -0.98 5.34
C LYS A 205 10.61 -0.40 4.22
N CYS A 206 11.17 0.43 3.36
CA CYS A 206 10.44 1.16 2.34
C CYS A 206 9.28 2.01 2.89
N LEU A 207 9.35 2.44 4.15
CA LEU A 207 8.46 3.47 4.71
C LEU A 207 9.00 4.86 4.30
N THR A 208 9.10 5.06 2.98
CA THR A 208 9.73 6.19 2.30
C THR A 208 8.68 7.10 1.64
N PRO A 209 9.02 8.34 1.26
CA PRO A 209 8.11 9.28 0.59
C PRO A 209 7.33 8.69 -0.60
N VAL A 210 7.98 7.92 -1.47
CA VAL A 210 7.31 7.20 -2.58
C VAL A 210 6.12 6.35 -2.08
N ASN A 211 6.29 5.57 -1.02
CA ASN A 211 5.20 4.76 -0.49
C ASN A 211 4.18 5.58 0.31
N LEU A 212 4.57 6.67 0.97
CA LEU A 212 3.59 7.60 1.57
C LEU A 212 2.67 8.22 0.50
N ILE A 213 3.22 8.49 -0.68
CA ILE A 213 2.45 8.95 -1.85
C ILE A 213 1.53 7.84 -2.35
N ARG A 214 2.05 6.62 -2.60
CA ARG A 214 1.21 5.48 -3.03
C ARG A 214 0.06 5.19 -2.06
N MET A 215 0.30 5.26 -0.74
CA MET A 215 -0.72 5.06 0.28
C MET A 215 -1.69 6.24 0.46
N GLY A 216 -1.53 7.35 -0.28
CA GLY A 216 -2.43 8.51 -0.22
C GLY A 216 -2.29 9.35 1.06
N ILE A 217 -1.08 9.46 1.60
CA ILE A 217 -0.76 10.30 2.78
C ILE A 217 0.02 11.56 2.34
N ALA A 218 0.74 11.46 1.24
CA ALA A 218 1.56 12.51 0.65
C ALA A 218 1.28 12.66 -0.85
N TYR A 219 1.77 13.74 -1.44
CA TYR A 219 1.73 13.97 -2.89
C TYR A 219 3.09 14.44 -3.40
N PRO A 220 3.49 14.11 -4.64
CA PRO A 220 4.71 14.62 -5.25
C PRO A 220 4.52 16.08 -5.66
N MET A 221 5.62 16.83 -5.65
CA MET A 221 5.74 18.19 -6.16
C MET A 221 6.76 18.29 -7.32
N SER A 222 7.55 17.23 -7.53
CA SER A 222 8.54 17.12 -8.63
C SER A 222 9.04 15.68 -8.77
N ALA A 223 9.58 15.34 -9.95
CA ALA A 223 10.45 14.18 -10.21
C ALA A 223 11.42 13.78 -9.08
N GLY A 224 12.02 14.76 -8.37
CA GLY A 224 13.06 14.55 -7.35
C GLY A 224 12.69 13.66 -6.14
N ILE A 225 11.43 13.23 -6.02
CA ILE A 225 11.01 12.22 -5.02
C ILE A 225 11.73 10.87 -5.16
N ILE A 226 12.21 10.56 -6.36
CA ILE A 226 12.88 9.30 -6.70
C ILE A 226 14.33 9.33 -6.23
N GLY A 227 15.12 10.29 -6.71
CA GLY A 227 16.55 10.39 -6.38
C GLY A 227 16.86 10.96 -4.98
N ARG A 228 16.20 12.07 -4.60
CA ARG A 228 16.52 12.81 -3.36
C ARG A 228 15.26 13.46 -2.77
N PRO A 229 14.36 12.70 -2.14
CA PRO A 229 13.09 13.24 -1.66
C PRO A 229 13.29 14.24 -0.50
N LEU A 230 13.16 15.54 -0.79
CA LEU A 230 13.13 16.62 0.21
C LEU A 230 11.69 17.07 0.47
N TYR A 231 11.29 17.08 1.74
CA TYR A 231 9.97 17.56 2.15
C TYR A 231 9.83 19.07 1.91
N GLY A 232 8.68 19.49 1.38
CA GLY A 232 8.39 20.89 1.04
C GLY A 232 9.05 21.37 -0.26
N SER A 233 9.83 20.53 -0.93
CA SER A 233 10.45 20.82 -2.23
C SER A 233 10.08 19.78 -3.28
N ASN A 234 10.26 18.49 -2.99
CA ASN A 234 9.93 17.41 -3.93
C ASN A 234 8.62 16.70 -3.59
N PHE A 235 8.19 16.72 -2.33
CA PHE A 235 6.90 16.18 -1.90
C PHE A 235 6.39 16.92 -0.67
N SER A 236 5.09 16.86 -0.43
CA SER A 236 4.47 17.32 0.80
C SER A 236 3.47 16.28 1.31
N ALA A 237 3.10 16.40 2.58
CA ALA A 237 1.95 15.67 3.11
C ALA A 237 0.67 16.33 2.57
N LEU A 238 -0.37 15.54 2.32
CA LEU A 238 -1.69 16.07 1.96
C LEU A 238 -2.22 17.02 3.05
N ASP A 239 -3.17 17.88 2.69
CA ASP A 239 -3.93 18.63 3.68
C ASP A 239 -4.92 17.72 4.42
N GLU A 240 -5.46 18.24 5.52
CA GLU A 240 -6.34 17.48 6.41
C GLU A 240 -7.68 17.12 5.77
N SER A 241 -8.22 17.97 4.88
CA SER A 241 -9.48 17.71 4.19
C SER A 241 -9.33 16.62 3.13
N ALA A 242 -8.22 16.62 2.39
CA ALA A 242 -7.86 15.59 1.43
C ALA A 242 -7.61 14.24 2.12
N MET A 243 -6.90 14.23 3.26
CA MET A 243 -6.71 12.99 4.03
C MET A 243 -8.01 12.47 4.64
N GLN A 244 -8.91 13.34 5.11
CA GLN A 244 -10.20 12.89 5.65
C GLN A 244 -11.15 12.39 4.55
N ALA A 245 -11.08 12.97 3.35
CA ALA A 245 -11.78 12.44 2.16
C ALA A 245 -11.24 11.06 1.77
N TRP A 246 -9.90 10.90 1.72
CA TRP A 246 -9.25 9.62 1.44
C TRP A 246 -9.58 8.55 2.50
N TRP A 247 -9.66 8.90 3.78
CA TRP A 247 -10.12 7.98 4.83
C TRP A 247 -11.54 7.46 4.57
N LYS A 248 -12.49 8.33 4.21
CA LYS A 248 -13.86 7.93 3.87
C LYS A 248 -13.88 6.99 2.66
N GLU A 249 -13.06 7.26 1.64
CA GLU A 249 -12.93 6.40 0.45
C GLU A 249 -12.31 5.03 0.78
N VAL A 250 -11.20 5.00 1.52
CA VAL A 250 -10.53 3.76 1.99
C VAL A 250 -11.50 2.91 2.80
N ARG A 251 -12.18 3.49 3.79
CA ARG A 251 -13.12 2.78 4.66
C ARG A 251 -14.31 2.23 3.88
N ALA A 252 -14.94 3.05 3.03
CA ALA A 252 -16.06 2.62 2.20
C ALA A 252 -15.68 1.55 1.17
N LEU A 253 -14.46 1.58 0.62
CA LEU A 253 -13.97 0.53 -0.28
C LEU A 253 -13.57 -0.74 0.47
N LEU A 254 -13.05 -0.67 1.70
CA LEU A 254 -12.83 -1.85 2.55
C LEU A 254 -14.14 -2.52 3.00
N GLU A 255 -15.24 -1.77 3.14
CA GLU A 255 -16.55 -2.36 3.42
C GLU A 255 -17.19 -2.97 2.15
N LYS A 256 -17.07 -2.31 0.99
CA LYS A 256 -17.86 -2.65 -0.22
C LYS A 256 -17.10 -3.42 -1.30
N SER A 257 -15.80 -3.17 -1.46
CA SER A 257 -14.98 -3.82 -2.50
C SER A 257 -13.47 -3.78 -2.16
N PRO A 258 -13.01 -4.56 -1.17
CA PRO A 258 -11.60 -4.61 -0.77
C PRO A 258 -10.64 -4.89 -1.94
N TYR A 259 -11.06 -5.73 -2.87
CA TYR A 259 -10.34 -6.01 -4.11
C TYR A 259 -10.08 -4.75 -4.95
N SER A 260 -11.10 -3.88 -5.08
CA SER A 260 -10.98 -2.64 -5.85
C SER A 260 -10.03 -1.64 -5.17
N LEU A 261 -10.02 -1.58 -3.84
CA LEU A 261 -9.05 -0.76 -3.11
C LEU A 261 -7.61 -1.27 -3.31
N CYS A 262 -7.38 -2.57 -3.20
CA CYS A 262 -6.07 -3.15 -3.47
C CYS A 262 -5.63 -2.90 -4.91
N ARG A 263 -6.54 -2.99 -5.89
CA ARG A 263 -6.25 -2.66 -7.28
C ARG A 263 -5.92 -1.18 -7.48
N LEU A 264 -6.60 -0.28 -6.76
CA LEU A 264 -6.37 1.17 -6.79
C LEU A 264 -5.00 1.56 -6.19
N ILE A 265 -4.60 0.96 -5.07
CA ILE A 265 -3.34 1.31 -4.37
C ILE A 265 -2.14 0.52 -4.92
N PHE A 266 -2.31 -0.78 -5.18
CA PHE A 266 -1.22 -1.71 -5.49
C PHE A 266 -1.15 -2.15 -6.96
N GLY A 267 -2.14 -1.79 -7.77
CA GLY A 267 -2.24 -2.22 -9.16
C GLY A 267 -2.66 -3.69 -9.32
N ALA A 268 -2.86 -4.09 -10.57
CA ALA A 268 -3.39 -5.42 -10.90
C ALA A 268 -2.46 -6.57 -10.48
N GLN A 269 -1.13 -6.41 -10.65
CA GLN A 269 -0.16 -7.48 -10.38
C GLN A 269 -0.16 -7.91 -8.90
N ILE A 270 -0.06 -6.96 -7.97
CA ILE A 270 -0.07 -7.25 -6.53
C ILE A 270 -1.45 -7.71 -6.08
N THR A 271 -2.53 -7.18 -6.66
CA THR A 271 -3.89 -7.64 -6.35
C THR A 271 -4.10 -9.10 -6.75
N SER A 272 -3.58 -9.53 -7.90
CA SER A 272 -3.59 -10.95 -8.28
C SER A 272 -2.79 -11.81 -7.30
N LEU A 273 -1.58 -11.37 -6.89
CA LEU A 273 -0.79 -12.07 -5.86
C LEU A 273 -1.54 -12.17 -4.52
N LEU A 274 -2.32 -11.16 -4.15
CA LEU A 274 -3.16 -11.19 -2.95
C LEU A 274 -4.33 -12.20 -3.07
N VAL A 275 -4.92 -12.36 -4.26
CA VAL A 275 -5.90 -13.44 -4.54
C VAL A 275 -5.24 -14.81 -4.41
N ASP A 276 -4.04 -15.00 -4.99
CA ASP A 276 -3.30 -16.27 -4.93
C ASP A 276 -2.92 -16.65 -3.48
N ARG A 277 -2.66 -15.64 -2.64
CA ARG A 277 -2.43 -15.78 -1.19
C ARG A 277 -3.70 -16.00 -0.36
N GLY A 278 -4.88 -15.97 -0.97
CA GLY A 278 -6.16 -16.17 -0.28
C GLY A 278 -6.67 -14.96 0.51
N HIS A 279 -6.25 -13.74 0.17
CA HIS A 279 -6.80 -12.53 0.80
C HIS A 279 -8.21 -12.15 0.31
N PHE A 280 -8.70 -12.83 -0.74
CA PHE A 280 -10.02 -12.68 -1.33
C PHE A 280 -10.57 -14.05 -1.72
N SER A 281 -11.89 -14.21 -1.61
CA SER A 281 -12.62 -15.38 -2.07
C SER A 281 -12.44 -15.59 -3.57
N LYS A 282 -12.20 -16.84 -3.99
CA LYS A 282 -11.99 -17.21 -5.41
C LYS A 282 -13.23 -17.10 -6.29
N THR A 283 -14.37 -16.67 -5.74
CA THR A 283 -15.53 -16.22 -6.51
C THR A 283 -15.09 -15.08 -7.42
N ALA A 284 -14.99 -15.37 -8.72
CA ALA A 284 -14.47 -14.44 -9.72
C ALA A 284 -15.12 -13.05 -9.59
N PRO A 285 -14.36 -11.96 -9.78
CA PRO A 285 -14.93 -10.63 -9.77
C PRO A 285 -16.07 -10.57 -10.81
N PRO A 286 -17.20 -9.90 -10.51
CA PRO A 286 -18.28 -9.76 -11.47
C PRO A 286 -17.70 -9.11 -12.73
N SER A 287 -17.65 -9.88 -13.82
CA SER A 287 -17.15 -9.41 -15.10
C SER A 287 -17.90 -8.14 -15.46
N ALA A 288 -17.18 -7.03 -15.61
CA ALA A 288 -17.78 -5.77 -16.03
C ALA A 288 -18.56 -6.03 -17.32
N SER A 289 -19.87 -5.87 -17.27
CA SER A 289 -20.75 -6.06 -18.42
C SER A 289 -20.48 -4.96 -19.42
N THR A 290 -19.54 -5.21 -20.33
CA THR A 290 -19.42 -4.47 -21.58
C THR A 290 -20.74 -4.63 -22.31
N GLY A 291 -21.59 -3.60 -22.20
CA GLY A 291 -22.90 -3.55 -22.84
C GLY A 291 -22.73 -3.68 -24.34
N ALA A 292 -22.89 -4.90 -24.86
CA ALA A 292 -22.94 -5.18 -26.27
C ALA A 292 -24.23 -4.56 -26.83
N VAL A 293 -24.14 -3.30 -27.26
CA VAL A 293 -25.23 -2.61 -27.95
C VAL A 293 -25.50 -3.36 -29.25
N SER A 294 -26.58 -4.12 -29.29
CA SER A 294 -27.09 -4.76 -30.49
C SER A 294 -27.33 -3.72 -31.58
N ARG A 295 -26.43 -3.64 -32.56
CA ARG A 295 -26.68 -2.91 -33.80
C ARG A 295 -27.45 -3.83 -34.74
N THR A 296 -28.76 -3.61 -34.82
CA THR A 296 -29.63 -4.17 -35.87
C THR A 296 -29.10 -3.80 -37.25
N ALA A 297 -29.02 -4.78 -38.14
CA ALA A 297 -28.60 -4.57 -39.51
C ALA A 297 -29.70 -3.90 -40.34
N SER A 298 -29.30 -2.97 -41.22
CA SER A 298 -30.10 -2.49 -42.35
C SER A 298 -29.17 -2.35 -43.55
N SER A 299 -29.47 -3.05 -44.64
CA SER A 299 -28.64 -3.08 -45.85
C SER A 299 -29.08 -2.05 -46.88
N SER A 300 -28.12 -1.36 -47.49
CA SER A 300 -28.21 -0.97 -48.91
C SER A 300 -26.84 -0.70 -49.50
N SER A 301 -26.60 -1.29 -50.67
CA SER A 301 -25.55 -1.08 -51.68
C SER A 301 -25.04 0.37 -51.78
N GLU A 302 -23.78 0.66 -52.17
CA GLU A 302 -23.23 0.40 -53.51
C GLU A 302 -21.67 0.31 -53.58
N ARG A 303 -21.16 0.18 -54.81
CA ARG A 303 -19.75 -0.02 -55.24
C ARG A 303 -18.87 1.22 -54.91
N THR A 304 -17.53 1.23 -54.97
CA THR A 304 -16.68 0.85 -56.12
C THR A 304 -15.16 0.87 -55.81
N LEU A 305 -14.43 -0.17 -56.25
CA LEU A 305 -13.04 -0.25 -56.78
C LEU A 305 -11.79 0.46 -56.16
N VAL A 306 -10.68 -0.32 -56.16
CA VAL A 306 -9.24 0.05 -56.32
C VAL A 306 -8.56 0.73 -55.11
N GLY A 307 -7.30 0.43 -54.75
CA GLY A 307 -6.27 -0.40 -55.40
C GLY A 307 -5.11 -0.84 -54.48
N SER A 308 -4.07 -1.42 -55.10
CA SER A 308 -2.95 -2.12 -54.42
C SER A 308 -1.59 -1.47 -54.70
N SER A 309 -0.76 -1.31 -53.67
CA SER A 309 0.70 -1.07 -53.71
C SER A 309 1.23 -1.31 -52.29
N LYS A 310 2.23 -2.14 -51.93
CA LYS A 310 3.51 -2.63 -52.50
C LYS A 310 4.67 -1.61 -52.57
N ARG A 311 5.65 -1.89 -51.69
CA ARG A 311 7.11 -1.61 -51.72
C ARG A 311 7.63 -0.21 -51.38
N SER A 312 8.36 -0.16 -50.25
CA SER A 312 9.76 0.31 -50.08
C SER A 312 10.28 -0.12 -48.68
N LEU A 313 11.56 -0.34 -48.34
CA LEU A 313 12.85 -0.46 -49.08
C LEU A 313 13.21 0.71 -50.01
N ASP A 314 14.26 1.51 -49.77
CA ASP A 314 15.54 1.30 -49.06
C ASP A 314 15.89 2.56 -48.21
N ASP A 315 16.88 2.49 -47.30
CA ASP A 315 18.19 3.17 -47.49
C ASP A 315 19.20 2.78 -46.38
N LEU A 316 20.48 2.92 -46.68
CA LEU A 316 21.64 2.61 -45.83
C LEU A 316 22.43 3.88 -45.50
N SER A 317 22.96 3.97 -44.28
CA SER A 317 24.17 4.75 -44.02
C SER A 317 24.93 4.20 -42.82
N ASP A 318 26.16 3.75 -43.05
CA ASP A 318 27.19 3.61 -42.02
C ASP A 318 27.38 4.93 -41.26
N GLU A 319 27.81 4.85 -40.00
CA GLU A 319 29.05 5.52 -39.59
C GLU A 319 29.66 4.87 -38.33
N ASP A 320 30.98 4.95 -38.24
CA ASP A 320 31.87 4.16 -37.36
C ASP A 320 32.25 4.95 -36.08
N ASP A 321 33.20 4.40 -35.32
CA ASP A 321 34.01 5.00 -34.25
C ASP A 321 33.40 5.17 -32.85
N GLY A 322 34.21 4.80 -31.83
CA GLY A 322 33.98 5.30 -30.46
C GLY A 322 34.40 4.45 -29.25
N PHE A 323 35.53 3.71 -29.28
CA PHE A 323 36.03 3.01 -28.08
C PHE A 323 36.51 3.99 -26.98
N GLY A 324 35.59 4.40 -26.09
CA GLY A 324 35.84 5.29 -24.95
C GLY A 324 36.17 4.56 -23.65
N VAL A 325 37.46 4.27 -23.39
CA VAL A 325 37.91 3.70 -22.11
C VAL A 325 37.82 4.74 -20.98
N ALA A 326 37.08 4.45 -19.92
CA ALA A 326 36.89 5.36 -18.79
C ALA A 326 38.19 5.55 -17.96
N PRO A 327 38.53 6.78 -17.52
CA PRO A 327 39.71 7.04 -16.70
C PRO A 327 39.52 6.62 -15.23
N PRO A 328 40.60 6.26 -14.51
CA PRO A 328 40.53 5.81 -13.11
C PRO A 328 40.30 6.98 -12.13
N PRO A 329 39.66 6.74 -10.97
CA PRO A 329 39.34 7.78 -9.99
C PRO A 329 40.57 8.28 -9.20
N PRO A 330 40.58 9.56 -8.77
CA PRO A 330 41.71 10.17 -8.08
C PRO A 330 41.88 9.68 -6.63
N ARG A 331 43.14 9.44 -6.23
CA ARG A 331 43.52 9.08 -4.85
C ARG A 331 43.28 10.26 -3.88
N ARG A 332 42.45 10.06 -2.85
CA ARG A 332 42.39 10.98 -1.70
C ARG A 332 43.71 10.97 -0.93
N ARG A 333 44.41 12.12 -0.88
CA ARG A 333 45.45 12.37 0.15
C ARG A 333 44.77 12.52 1.51
N ARG A 334 45.28 11.83 2.52
CA ARG A 334 45.08 12.23 3.92
C ARG A 334 46.08 13.35 4.23
N HIS A 335 45.61 14.42 4.85
CA HIS A 335 46.46 15.28 5.67
C HIS A 335 46.28 14.88 7.13
N PHE A 336 47.34 15.10 7.91
CA PHE A 336 47.45 14.77 9.34
C PHE A 336 46.56 15.67 10.19
#